data_AF-A0A6P1CSJ6-F1
#
_entry.id   AF-A0A6P1CSJ6-F1
#
_cell.length_a   1.000
_cell.length_b   1.000
_cell.length_c   1.000
_cell.angle_alpha   90.00
_cell.angle_beta   90.00
_cell.angle_gamma   90.00
#
_symmetry.space_group_name_H-M   'P 1'
#
loop_
_entity.id
_entity.type
_entity.pdbx_description
1 polymer ?
#
loop_
_entity_poly.entity_id
_entity_poly.type
_entity_poly.pdbx_seq_one_letter_code
_entity_poly.pdbx_strand_id
1 'polypeptide(L)'
;MIQADIDQLKKLATTLDTVGQEIDKIDVRTAGDQIGAALPGCSLGQVCAQTGEFTEGAWLRVAQRIQALSTLVKECADNMQMTDEDFKKKLDTMDFKGRG
;
A
#
# COMPACT_ATOMS: atom_id res chain seq x y z
N MET A 1 -20.94 12.04 13.72
CA MET A 1 -20.89 12.21 12.26
C MET A 1 -22.29 12.28 11.69
N ILE A 2 -22.50 13.15 10.72
CA ILE A 2 -23.72 13.15 9.89
C ILE A 2 -23.56 12.16 8.73
N GLN A 3 -24.66 11.77 8.07
CA GLN A 3 -24.63 10.80 6.97
C GLN A 3 -23.68 11.22 5.84
N ALA A 4 -23.60 12.52 5.55
CA ALA A 4 -22.68 13.04 4.55
C ALA A 4 -21.21 12.70 4.88
N ASP A 5 -20.81 12.76 6.16
CA ASP A 5 -19.45 12.42 6.58
C ASP A 5 -19.18 10.92 6.37
N ILE A 6 -20.15 10.07 6.77
CA ILE A 6 -20.08 8.61 6.59
C ILE A 6 -19.88 8.26 5.11
N ASP A 7 -20.66 8.89 4.24
CA ASP A 7 -20.59 8.65 2.79
C ASP A 7 -19.23 9.06 2.21
N GLN A 8 -18.64 10.17 2.67
CA GLN A 8 -17.31 10.60 2.21
C GLN A 8 -16.21 9.66 2.72
N LEU A 9 -16.27 9.21 3.97
CA LEU A 9 -15.30 8.25 4.50
C LEU A 9 -15.37 6.90 3.76
N LYS A 10 -16.58 6.42 3.44
CA LYS A 10 -16.73 5.19 2.63
C LYS A 10 -16.13 5.34 1.23
N LYS A 11 -16.36 6.47 0.57
CA LYS A 11 -15.71 6.76 -0.73
C LYS A 11 -14.19 6.82 -0.63
N LEU A 12 -13.67 7.44 0.44
CA LEU A 12 -12.24 7.49 0.69
C LEU A 12 -11.67 6.08 0.88
N ALA A 13 -12.29 5.23 1.69
CA ALA A 13 -11.88 3.83 1.88
C ALA A 13 -11.84 3.08 0.54
N THR A 14 -12.91 3.16 -0.26
CA THR A 14 -12.93 2.53 -1.60
C THR A 14 -11.82 3.04 -2.52
N THR A 15 -11.52 4.33 -2.46
CA THR A 15 -10.42 4.92 -3.23
C THR A 15 -9.08 4.36 -2.79
N LEU A 16 -8.84 4.27 -1.48
CA LEU A 16 -7.62 3.71 -0.92
C LEU A 16 -7.47 2.21 -1.27
N ASP A 17 -8.54 1.42 -1.18
CA ASP A 17 -8.53 0.02 -1.63
C ASP A 17 -8.10 -0.10 -3.09
N THR A 18 -8.67 0.74 -3.95
CA THR A 18 -8.35 0.76 -5.39
C THR A 18 -6.87 1.11 -5.60
N VAL A 19 -6.37 2.16 -4.94
CA VAL A 19 -4.95 2.55 -5.03
C VAL A 19 -4.03 1.42 -4.55
N GLY A 20 -4.37 0.78 -3.43
CA GLY A 20 -3.60 -0.36 -2.93
C GLY A 20 -3.54 -1.52 -3.92
N GLN A 21 -4.66 -1.83 -4.58
CA GLN A 21 -4.73 -2.86 -5.63
C GLN A 21 -3.94 -2.48 -6.88
N GLU A 22 -3.98 -1.22 -7.32
CA GLU A 22 -3.21 -0.78 -8.48
C GLU A 22 -1.69 -0.80 -8.22
N ILE A 23 -1.26 -0.51 -6.98
CA ILE A 23 0.16 -0.60 -6.60
C ILE A 23 0.62 -2.06 -6.53
N ASP A 24 -0.22 -2.97 -6.01
CA ASP A 24 0.10 -4.40 -5.94
C ASP A 24 0.27 -5.05 -7.33
N LYS A 25 -0.33 -4.45 -8.37
CA LYS A 25 -0.16 -4.89 -9.77
C LYS A 25 1.17 -4.45 -10.40
N ILE A 26 1.98 -3.63 -9.72
CA ILE A 26 3.27 -3.18 -10.25
C ILE A 26 4.23 -4.38 -10.29
N ASP A 27 4.43 -4.93 -11.49
CA ASP A 27 5.36 -6.02 -11.76
C ASP A 27 6.70 -5.46 -12.27
N VAL A 28 7.71 -5.47 -11.41
CA VAL A 28 9.09 -5.08 -11.77
C VAL A 28 9.98 -6.31 -11.88
N ARG A 29 9.66 -7.38 -11.13
CA ARG A 29 10.43 -8.61 -11.11
C ARG A 29 10.50 -9.26 -12.48
N THR A 30 9.39 -9.32 -13.21
CA THR A 30 9.37 -9.92 -14.56
C THR A 30 10.34 -9.20 -15.50
N ALA A 31 10.42 -7.87 -15.45
CA ALA A 31 11.36 -7.09 -16.25
C ALA A 31 12.82 -7.35 -15.83
N GLY A 32 13.09 -7.47 -14.52
CA GLY A 32 14.41 -7.84 -13.99
C GLY A 32 14.88 -9.22 -14.46
N ASP A 33 13.98 -10.21 -14.43
CA ASP A 33 14.25 -11.59 -14.87
C ASP A 33 14.55 -11.67 -16.37
N GLN A 34 13.86 -10.88 -17.20
CA GLN A 34 14.10 -10.80 -18.64
C GLN A 34 15.51 -10.29 -18.98
N ILE A 35 16.04 -9.34 -18.20
CA ILE A 35 17.42 -8.83 -18.37
C ILE A 35 18.43 -9.95 -18.09
N GLY A 36 18.19 -10.74 -17.05
CA GLY A 36 19.03 -11.89 -16.71
C GLY A 36 19.08 -12.93 -17.83
N ALA A 37 17.92 -13.23 -18.43
CA ALA A 37 17.83 -14.15 -19.57
C ALA A 37 18.56 -13.62 -20.82
N ALA A 38 18.54 -12.30 -21.04
CA ALA A 38 19.20 -11.67 -22.18
C ALA A 38 20.73 -11.60 -22.06
N LEU A 39 21.29 -11.73 -20.85
CA LEU A 39 22.72 -11.58 -20.57
C LEU A 39 23.34 -12.83 -19.91
N PRO A 40 23.35 -13.99 -20.59
CA PRO A 40 23.86 -15.23 -20.01
C PRO A 40 25.36 -15.13 -19.66
N GLY A 41 25.71 -15.54 -18.44
CA GLY A 41 27.08 -15.47 -17.92
C GLY A 41 27.50 -14.08 -17.42
N CYS A 42 26.65 -13.06 -17.54
CA CYS A 42 26.91 -11.74 -16.98
C CYS A 42 26.35 -11.64 -15.56
N SER A 43 27.15 -11.14 -14.61
CA SER A 43 26.70 -10.89 -13.24
C SER A 43 25.63 -9.80 -13.13
N LEU A 44 25.53 -8.91 -14.12
CA LEU A 44 24.52 -7.84 -14.14
C LEU A 44 23.09 -8.41 -14.16
N GLY A 45 22.88 -9.56 -14.80
CA GLY A 45 21.58 -10.23 -14.82
C GLY A 45 21.05 -10.58 -13.43
N GLN A 46 21.92 -11.12 -12.57
CA GLN A 46 21.57 -11.44 -11.17
C GLN A 46 21.26 -10.18 -10.37
N VAL A 47 22.03 -9.10 -10.58
CA VAL A 47 21.80 -7.81 -9.91
C VAL A 47 20.44 -7.22 -10.32
N CYS A 48 20.07 -7.28 -11.60
CA CYS A 48 18.79 -6.79 -12.09
C CYS A 48 17.60 -7.60 -11.53
N ALA A 49 17.71 -8.94 -11.50
CA ALA A 49 16.68 -9.80 -10.91
C ALA A 49 16.46 -9.49 -9.41
N GLN A 50 17.56 -9.41 -8.64
CA GLN A 50 17.50 -9.05 -7.22
C GLN A 50 16.95 -7.64 -6.99
N THR A 51 17.31 -6.68 -7.84
CA THR A 51 16.76 -5.32 -7.78
C THR A 51 15.26 -5.33 -8.03
N GLY A 52 14.78 -6.08 -9.03
CA GLY A 52 13.36 -6.23 -9.30
C GLY A 52 12.58 -6.78 -8.10
N GLU A 53 13.10 -7.83 -7.47
CA GLU A 53 12.52 -8.41 -6.25
C GLU A 53 12.43 -7.39 -5.10
N PHE A 54 13.50 -6.64 -4.85
CA PHE A 54 13.48 -5.63 -3.77
C PHE A 54 12.54 -4.46 -4.06
N THR A 55 12.49 -3.99 -5.30
CA THR A 55 11.57 -2.92 -5.71
C THR A 55 10.12 -3.36 -5.58
N GLU A 56 9.77 -4.56 -6.06
CA GLU A 56 8.42 -5.11 -5.95
C GLU A 56 8.02 -5.35 -4.49
N GLY A 57 8.92 -5.91 -3.68
CA GLY A 57 8.70 -6.05 -2.24
C GLY A 57 8.49 -4.70 -1.54
N ALA A 58 9.09 -3.61 -2.03
CA ALA A 58 8.84 -2.26 -1.51
C ALA A 58 7.44 -1.76 -1.89
N TRP A 59 7.01 -1.96 -3.14
CA TRP A 59 5.65 -1.63 -3.57
C TRP A 59 4.58 -2.43 -2.83
N LEU A 60 4.80 -3.72 -2.59
CA LEU A 60 3.91 -4.55 -1.78
C LEU A 60 3.72 -3.98 -0.36
N ARG A 61 4.80 -3.53 0.29
CA ARG A 61 4.70 -2.89 1.61
C ARG A 61 3.91 -1.58 1.57
N VAL A 62 4.00 -0.82 0.47
CA VAL A 62 3.19 0.39 0.27
C VAL A 62 1.70 0.01 0.10
N ALA A 63 1.39 -0.96 -0.76
CA ALA A 63 0.03 -1.45 -0.96
C ALA A 63 -0.61 -1.92 0.36
N GLN A 64 0.10 -2.71 1.16
CA GLN A 64 -0.36 -3.18 2.47
C GLN A 64 -0.66 -2.04 3.44
N ARG A 65 0.19 -1.00 3.48
CA ARG A 65 -0.02 0.18 4.33
C ARG A 65 -1.26 0.98 3.91
N ILE A 66 -1.50 1.11 2.61
CA ILE A 66 -2.68 1.79 2.06
C ILE A 66 -3.96 0.98 2.35
N GLN A 67 -3.91 -0.34 2.22
CA GLN A 67 -5.03 -1.22 2.57
C GLN A 67 -5.36 -1.17 4.08
N ALA A 68 -4.34 -1.10 4.94
CA ALA A 68 -4.54 -0.91 6.37
C ALA A 68 -5.24 0.43 6.66
N LEU A 69 -4.85 1.52 5.99
CA LEU A 69 -5.51 2.81 6.12
C LEU A 69 -6.97 2.76 5.66
N SER A 70 -7.24 2.14 4.51
CA SER A 70 -8.58 1.94 3.99
C SER A 70 -9.48 1.24 5.01
N THR A 71 -8.99 0.13 5.58
CA THR A 71 -9.71 -0.66 6.60
C THR A 71 -10.07 0.21 7.79
N LEU A 72 -9.13 1.00 8.28
CA LEU A 72 -9.35 1.90 9.41
C LEU A 72 -10.37 3.00 9.12
N VAL A 73 -10.28 3.63 7.94
CA VAL A 73 -11.24 4.66 7.50
C VAL A 73 -12.65 4.05 7.43
N LYS A 74 -12.77 2.82 6.92
CA LYS A 74 -14.03 2.09 6.85
C LYS A 74 -14.57 1.76 8.24
N GLU A 75 -13.72 1.31 9.18
CA GLU A 75 -14.11 1.10 10.58
C GLU A 75 -14.65 2.37 11.24
N CYS A 76 -14.02 3.53 10.97
CA CYS A 76 -14.49 4.82 11.47
C CYS A 76 -15.87 5.19 10.90
N ALA A 77 -16.10 4.91 9.62
CA ALA A 77 -17.38 5.14 8.97
C ALA A 77 -18.50 4.24 9.51
N ASP A 78 -18.19 2.99 9.86
CA ASP A 78 -19.16 1.99 10.28
C ASP A 78 -19.43 2.01 11.80
N ASN A 79 -18.47 2.48 12.61
CA ASN A 79 -18.61 2.55 14.06
C ASN A 79 -19.02 3.94 14.56
N MET A 80 -20.32 4.15 14.75
CA MET A 80 -20.88 5.40 15.29
C MET A 80 -20.45 5.74 16.73
N GLN A 81 -19.85 4.80 17.45
CA GLN A 81 -19.31 5.02 18.81
C GLN A 81 -17.82 5.39 18.79
N MET A 82 -17.16 5.29 17.65
CA MET A 82 -15.76 5.69 17.52
C MET A 82 -15.64 7.20 17.63
N THR A 83 -14.81 7.67 18.57
CA THR A 83 -14.50 9.09 18.67
C THR A 83 -13.38 9.47 17.70
N ASP A 84 -13.30 10.76 17.35
CA ASP A 84 -12.18 11.30 16.56
C ASP A 84 -10.83 11.05 17.25
N GLU A 85 -10.80 11.05 18.58
CA GLU A 85 -9.60 10.72 19.37
C GLU A 85 -9.19 9.25 19.22
N ASP A 86 -10.14 8.32 19.23
CA ASP A 86 -9.85 6.90 19.02
C ASP A 86 -9.36 6.64 17.60
N PHE A 87 -9.95 7.33 16.62
CA PHE A 87 -9.51 7.27 15.23
C PHE A 87 -8.08 7.80 15.10
N LYS A 88 -7.79 8.96 15.69
CA LYS A 88 -6.44 9.53 15.73
C LYS A 88 -5.44 8.59 16.40
N LYS A 89 -5.77 7.98 17.55
CA LYS A 89 -4.88 7.03 18.23
C LYS A 89 -4.53 5.86 17.33
N LYS A 90 -5.52 5.27 16.63
CA LYS A 90 -5.25 4.19 15.69
C LYS A 90 -4.43 4.66 14.48
N LEU A 91 -4.70 5.85 13.92
CA LEU A 91 -3.85 6.44 12.88
C LEU A 91 -2.39 6.62 13.34
N ASP A 92 -2.18 7.05 14.58
CA ASP A 92 -0.83 7.22 15.14
C ASP A 92 -0.09 5.88 15.31
N THR A 93 -0.79 4.74 15.38
CA THR A 93 -0.16 3.40 15.35
C THR A 93 0.31 3.00 13.96
N MET A 94 -0.22 3.63 12.91
CA MET A 94 0.23 3.39 11.55
C MET A 94 1.52 4.18 11.32
N ASP A 95 2.62 3.47 11.09
CA ASP A 95 3.96 4.04 10.85
C ASP A 95 4.06 4.72 9.46
N PHE A 96 3.21 5.73 9.22
CA PHE A 96 3.23 6.59 8.04
C PHE A 96 4.24 7.73 8.15
N LYS A 97 4.71 8.04 9.37
CA LYS A 97 5.74 9.04 9.56
C LYS A 97 7.01 8.48 8.93
N GLY A 98 7.42 9.08 7.80
CA GLY A 98 8.73 8.79 7.24
C GLY A 98 9.76 8.92 8.35
N ARG A 99 10.52 7.84 8.60
CA ARG A 99 11.73 7.93 9.43
C ARG A 99 12.71 8.78 8.64
N GLY A 100 12.64 10.09 8.84
CA GLY A 100 13.68 11.03 8.46
C GLY A 100 14.93 10.80 9.29
#